data_AF-A0A2U2BX66-F1
#
_entry.id   AF-A0A2U2BX66-F1
#
_cell.length_a   1.000
_cell.length_b   1.000
_cell.length_c   1.000
_cell.angle_alpha   90.00
_cell.angle_beta   90.00
_cell.angle_gamma   90.00
#
_symmetry.space_group_name_H-M   'P 1'
#
loop_
_entity.id
_entity.type
_entity.pdbx_description
1 polymer ?
#
loop_
_entity_poly.entity_id
_entity_poly.type
_entity_poly.pdbx_seq_one_letter_code
_entity_poly.pdbx_strand_id
1 'polypeptide(L)'
;MADPPSGEDFADPILKTLTWRGKRTSLRLEKAIWDGIAWLARSRSIPARRYLEQALADSDSAGAPNRSAFIRARVASELLQEAMQDRLDLADLRSMVRAAPSPVFVLNSRGELCDYNDEMAHFIRVAFEGRPANPTAKLELQFARPLAVIEQELEDARGAPALVNFSLSYDGAIVPGRARLTVTGPRRTMMRRLVGFIQQ
;
A
#
# COMPACT_ATOMS: atom_id res chain seq x y z
N MET A 1 4.19 -13.22 -7.54
CA MET A 1 3.21 -12.37 -8.25
C MET A 1 1.94 -13.19 -8.34
N ALA A 2 0.90 -12.86 -7.58
CA ALA A 2 -0.38 -13.54 -7.74
C ALA A 2 -1.09 -12.89 -8.93
N ASP A 3 -1.49 -13.69 -9.92
CA ASP A 3 -2.36 -13.23 -11.00
C ASP A 3 -3.59 -12.53 -10.40
N PRO A 4 -4.15 -11.51 -11.07
CA PRO A 4 -5.49 -11.06 -10.73
C PRO A 4 -6.40 -12.30 -10.81
N PRO A 5 -7.20 -12.60 -9.77
CA PRO A 5 -8.11 -13.74 -9.84
C PRO A 5 -8.95 -13.57 -11.11
N SER A 6 -8.91 -14.57 -11.99
CA SER A 6 -9.80 -14.66 -13.13
C SER A 6 -11.21 -14.33 -12.65
N GLY A 7 -11.87 -13.39 -13.34
CA GLY A 7 -13.11 -12.75 -12.89
C GLY A 7 -14.31 -13.68 -12.66
N GLU A 8 -14.13 -15.00 -12.69
CA GLU A 8 -15.18 -15.99 -12.47
C GLU A 8 -15.23 -16.53 -11.03
N ASP A 9 -14.16 -16.39 -10.23
CA ASP A 9 -14.02 -17.08 -8.92
C ASP A 9 -14.36 -16.17 -7.72
N PHE A 10 -14.54 -14.85 -7.93
CA PHE A 10 -14.75 -13.90 -6.82
C PHE A 10 -16.15 -13.96 -6.19
N ALA A 11 -17.16 -14.31 -7.00
CA ALA A 11 -18.56 -14.40 -6.59
C ALA A 11 -18.90 -15.77 -5.98
N ASP A 12 -17.96 -16.72 -5.98
CA ASP A 12 -18.21 -18.09 -5.56
C ASP A 12 -18.59 -18.14 -4.08
N PRO A 13 -19.78 -18.69 -3.74
CA PRO A 13 -20.26 -18.71 -2.37
C PRO A 13 -19.59 -19.82 -1.56
N ILE A 14 -18.80 -19.43 -0.57
CA ILE A 14 -18.14 -20.33 0.38
C ILE A 14 -18.96 -20.35 1.68
N LEU A 15 -19.33 -21.55 2.10
CA LEU A 15 -19.98 -21.79 3.39
C LEU A 15 -18.93 -22.03 4.46
N LYS A 16 -18.91 -21.21 5.52
CA LYS A 16 -18.11 -21.46 6.73
C LYS A 16 -19.02 -21.55 7.93
N THR A 17 -18.68 -22.47 8.84
CA THR A 17 -19.41 -22.64 10.09
C THR A 17 -18.56 -22.16 11.25
N LEU A 18 -19.18 -21.43 12.17
CA LEU A 18 -18.55 -20.96 13.40
C LEU A 18 -19.49 -21.13 14.60
N THR A 19 -18.93 -21.07 15.81
CA THR A 19 -19.71 -21.07 17.05
C THR A 19 -19.86 -19.61 17.52
N TRP A 20 -21.09 -19.12 17.57
CA TRP A 20 -21.44 -17.78 18.05
C TRP A 20 -22.43 -17.89 19.21
N ARG A 21 -22.09 -17.32 20.38
CA ARG A 21 -22.93 -17.38 21.61
C ARG A 21 -23.42 -18.80 21.94
N GLY A 22 -22.51 -19.78 21.84
CA GLY A 22 -22.81 -21.20 22.09
C GLY A 22 -23.65 -21.90 21.00
N LYS A 23 -24.08 -21.19 19.95
CA LYS A 23 -24.84 -21.76 18.83
C LYS A 23 -23.97 -21.89 17.59
N ARG A 24 -24.05 -23.05 16.94
CA ARG A 24 -23.42 -23.28 15.63
C ARG A 24 -24.16 -22.44 14.58
N THR A 25 -23.44 -21.51 13.97
CA THR A 25 -23.93 -20.57 12.97
C THR A 25 -23.17 -20.78 11.67
N SER A 26 -23.91 -20.99 10.57
CA SER A 26 -23.33 -21.12 9.24
C SER A 26 -23.52 -19.83 8.47
N LEU A 27 -22.44 -19.33 7.86
CA LEU A 27 -22.44 -18.16 7.00
C LEU A 27 -22.03 -18.58 5.59
N ARG A 28 -22.87 -18.23 4.60
CA ARG A 28 -22.58 -18.40 3.18
C ARG A 28 -22.31 -17.02 2.59
N LEU A 29 -21.05 -16.78 2.23
CA LEU A 29 -20.57 -15.51 1.70
C LEU A 29 -19.66 -15.79 0.50
N GLU A 30 -19.59 -14.83 -0.41
CA GLU A 30 -18.77 -14.87 -1.61
C GLU A 30 -17.28 -14.89 -1.22
N LYS A 31 -16.43 -15.52 -2.04
CA LYS A 31 -14.97 -15.59 -1.82
C LYS A 31 -14.36 -14.21 -1.59
N ALA A 32 -14.75 -13.22 -2.39
CA ALA A 32 -14.30 -11.83 -2.23
C ALA A 32 -14.61 -11.25 -0.83
N ILE A 33 -15.75 -11.61 -0.24
CA ILE A 33 -16.12 -11.16 1.10
C ILE A 33 -15.26 -11.84 2.15
N TRP A 34 -14.94 -13.13 1.99
CA TRP A 34 -14.00 -13.82 2.88
C TRP A 34 -12.59 -13.22 2.81
N ASP A 35 -12.14 -12.88 1.62
CA ASP A 35 -10.85 -12.22 1.41
C ASP A 35 -10.84 -10.83 2.04
N GLY A 36 -11.93 -10.06 1.90
CA GLY A 36 -12.13 -8.78 2.58
C GLY A 36 -12.11 -8.89 4.10
N ILE A 37 -12.77 -9.91 4.67
CA ILE A 37 -12.70 -10.20 6.12
C ILE A 37 -11.26 -10.50 6.55
N ALA A 38 -10.55 -11.35 5.80
CA ALA A 38 -9.17 -11.69 6.10
C ALA A 38 -8.24 -10.49 5.98
N TRP A 39 -8.51 -9.59 5.04
CA TRP A 39 -7.80 -8.31 4.91
C TRP A 39 -8.04 -7.40 6.11
N LEU A 40 -9.29 -7.07 6.43
CA LEU A 40 -9.64 -6.17 7.54
C LEU A 40 -9.18 -6.73 8.91
N ALA A 41 -9.22 -8.04 9.08
CA ALA A 41 -8.69 -8.67 10.29
C ALA A 41 -7.16 -8.51 10.39
N ARG A 42 -6.44 -8.71 9.26
CA ARG A 42 -5.00 -8.46 9.17
C ARG A 42 -4.66 -6.99 9.37
N SER A 43 -5.41 -6.04 8.82
CA SER A 43 -5.16 -4.61 9.04
C SER A 43 -5.26 -4.24 10.53
N ARG A 44 -6.10 -4.96 11.30
CA ARG A 44 -6.32 -4.76 12.76
C ARG A 44 -5.49 -5.61 13.71
N SER A 45 -4.64 -6.53 13.23
CA SER A 45 -3.87 -7.49 14.07
C SER A 45 -4.75 -8.49 14.81
N ILE A 46 -5.94 -8.77 14.33
CA ILE A 46 -6.86 -9.70 14.97
C ILE A 46 -7.07 -10.94 14.09
N PRO A 47 -7.35 -12.10 14.69
CA PRO A 47 -7.79 -13.26 13.91
C PRO A 47 -9.09 -12.95 13.15
N ALA A 48 -9.23 -13.47 11.93
CA ALA A 48 -10.46 -13.32 11.13
C ALA A 48 -11.73 -13.78 11.86
N ARG A 49 -11.60 -14.80 12.73
CA ARG A 49 -12.67 -15.24 13.63
C ARG A 49 -13.13 -14.13 14.58
N ARG A 50 -12.20 -13.37 15.17
CA ARG A 50 -12.52 -12.29 16.10
C ARG A 50 -13.22 -11.13 15.37
N TYR A 51 -12.80 -10.84 14.14
CA TYR A 51 -13.51 -9.88 13.28
C TYR A 51 -14.97 -10.32 13.03
N LEU A 52 -15.18 -11.60 12.68
CA LEU A 52 -16.52 -12.14 12.46
C LEU A 52 -17.41 -12.10 13.71
N GLU A 53 -16.84 -12.41 14.87
CA GLU A 53 -17.54 -12.32 16.16
C GLU A 53 -17.98 -10.88 16.45
N GLN A 54 -17.13 -9.88 16.16
CA GLN A 54 -17.50 -8.46 16.24
C GLN A 54 -18.61 -8.10 15.23
N ALA A 55 -18.49 -8.56 13.98
CA ALA A 55 -19.50 -8.33 12.96
C ALA A 55 -20.87 -8.92 13.32
N LEU A 56 -20.90 -10.09 13.94
CA LEU A 56 -22.12 -10.72 14.42
C LEU A 56 -22.69 -10.03 15.66
N ALA A 57 -21.84 -9.58 16.58
CA ALA A 57 -22.27 -8.78 17.73
C ALA A 57 -22.97 -7.49 17.28
N ASP A 58 -22.38 -6.79 16.32
CA ASP A 58 -22.93 -5.53 15.81
C ASP A 58 -24.20 -5.77 14.99
N SER A 59 -24.27 -6.89 14.25
CA SER A 59 -25.49 -7.31 13.56
C SER A 59 -26.64 -7.60 14.54
N ASP A 60 -26.35 -8.28 15.65
CA ASP A 60 -27.33 -8.58 16.69
C ASP A 60 -27.79 -7.29 17.39
N SER A 61 -26.87 -6.38 17.73
CA SER A 61 -27.17 -5.08 18.36
C SER A 61 -27.99 -4.16 17.45
N ALA A 62 -27.72 -4.17 16.15
CA ALA A 62 -28.47 -3.41 15.15
C ALA A 62 -29.86 -4.01 14.84
N GLY A 63 -30.20 -5.17 15.41
CA GLY A 63 -31.45 -5.88 15.09
C GLY A 63 -31.53 -6.29 13.62
N ALA A 64 -30.39 -6.50 12.95
CA ALA A 64 -30.36 -6.75 11.52
C ALA A 64 -31.00 -8.11 11.20
N PRO A 65 -32.05 -8.16 10.35
CA PRO A 65 -32.78 -9.40 10.09
C PRO A 65 -31.95 -10.42 9.29
N ASN A 66 -30.92 -9.97 8.57
CA ASN A 66 -30.06 -10.81 7.74
C ASN A 66 -28.58 -10.54 8.04
N ARG A 67 -27.97 -11.43 8.84
CA ARG A 67 -26.56 -11.38 9.22
C ARG A 67 -25.61 -11.41 8.03
N SER A 68 -25.89 -12.21 7.01
CA SER A 68 -25.02 -12.29 5.83
C SER A 68 -25.03 -10.99 5.04
N ALA A 69 -26.20 -10.37 4.86
CA ALA A 69 -26.31 -9.06 4.21
C ALA A 69 -25.60 -7.97 5.02
N PHE A 70 -25.77 -7.98 6.35
CA PHE A 70 -25.08 -7.05 7.24
C PHE A 70 -23.55 -7.18 7.14
N ILE A 71 -23.02 -8.40 7.18
CA ILE A 71 -21.58 -8.65 7.05
C ILE A 71 -21.05 -8.14 5.71
N ARG A 72 -21.75 -8.39 4.60
CA ARG A 72 -21.37 -7.85 3.29
C ARG A 72 -21.30 -6.33 3.28
N ALA A 73 -22.35 -5.67 3.75
CA ALA A 73 -22.44 -4.22 3.78
C ALA A 73 -21.33 -3.62 4.67
N ARG A 74 -21.08 -4.22 5.83
CA ARG A 74 -19.99 -3.82 6.73
C ARG A 74 -18.63 -3.94 6.06
N VAL A 75 -18.31 -5.12 5.50
CA VAL A 75 -17.01 -5.35 4.84
C VAL A 75 -16.82 -4.37 3.69
N ALA A 76 -17.83 -4.18 2.85
CA ALA A 76 -17.77 -3.24 1.73
C ALA A 76 -17.56 -1.79 2.23
N SER A 77 -18.30 -1.36 3.26
CA SER A 77 -18.18 -0.02 3.83
C SER A 77 -16.81 0.23 4.44
N GLU A 78 -16.28 -0.73 5.21
CA GLU A 78 -14.97 -0.58 5.86
C GLU A 78 -13.83 -0.58 4.83
N LEU A 79 -13.90 -1.43 3.81
CA LEU A 79 -12.92 -1.42 2.71
C LEU A 79 -12.98 -0.13 1.89
N LEU A 80 -14.18 0.40 1.63
CA LEU A 80 -14.35 1.69 0.95
C LEU A 80 -13.76 2.83 1.79
N GLN A 81 -13.97 2.79 3.10
CA GLN A 81 -13.40 3.78 4.01
C GLN A 81 -11.87 3.71 4.06
N GLU A 82 -11.27 2.51 4.13
CA GLU A 82 -9.81 2.34 4.02
C GLU A 82 -9.30 2.92 2.68
N ALA A 83 -9.97 2.63 1.56
CA ALA A 83 -9.60 3.16 0.25
C ALA A 83 -9.73 4.69 0.12
N MET A 84 -10.72 5.29 0.79
CA MET A 84 -10.88 6.74 0.85
C MET A 84 -9.80 7.41 1.72
N GLN A 85 -9.48 6.81 2.87
CA GLN A 85 -8.39 7.28 3.73
C GLN A 85 -7.05 7.21 3.00
N ASP A 86 -6.76 6.10 2.31
CA ASP A 86 -5.56 5.96 1.49
C ASP A 86 -5.46 7.09 0.44
N ARG A 87 -6.57 7.47 -0.20
CA ARG A 87 -6.58 8.58 -1.17
C ARG A 87 -6.25 9.94 -0.54
N LEU A 88 -6.74 10.20 0.68
CA LEU A 88 -6.44 11.42 1.42
C LEU A 88 -4.96 11.46 1.82
N ASP A 89 -4.44 10.35 2.39
CA ASP A 89 -3.03 10.21 2.75
C ASP A 89 -2.10 10.45 1.54
N LEU A 90 -2.52 10.06 0.33
CA LEU A 90 -1.78 10.32 -0.90
C LEU A 90 -1.78 11.79 -1.33
N ALA A 91 -2.89 12.50 -1.14
CA ALA A 91 -2.97 13.93 -1.42
C ALA A 91 -2.10 14.74 -0.45
N ASP A 92 -2.10 14.34 0.82
CA ASP A 92 -1.27 14.95 1.86
C ASP A 92 0.21 14.66 1.59
N LEU A 93 0.56 13.41 1.25
CA LEU A 93 1.92 13.06 0.86
C LEU A 93 2.42 13.89 -0.32
N ARG A 94 1.60 14.04 -1.36
CA ARG A 94 1.94 14.87 -2.53
C ARG A 94 2.22 16.31 -2.14
N SER A 95 1.38 16.85 -1.26
CA SER A 95 1.55 18.22 -0.75
C SER A 95 2.86 18.35 0.03
N MET A 96 3.19 17.38 0.88
CA MET A 96 4.45 17.35 1.62
C MET A 96 5.67 17.23 0.70
N VAL A 97 5.61 16.35 -0.31
CA VAL A 97 6.69 16.14 -1.29
C VAL A 97 6.94 17.44 -2.07
N ARG A 98 5.89 18.09 -2.56
CA ARG A 98 6.00 19.37 -3.28
C ARG A 98 6.54 20.50 -2.41
N ALA A 99 6.22 20.50 -1.12
CA ALA A 99 6.70 21.52 -0.18
C ALA A 99 8.14 21.26 0.32
N ALA A 100 8.74 20.11 0.03
CA ALA A 100 10.08 19.78 0.49
C ALA A 100 11.15 20.65 -0.20
N PRO A 101 12.09 21.26 0.55
CA PRO A 101 13.14 22.13 0.01
C PRO A 101 14.36 21.38 -0.55
N SER A 102 14.31 20.05 -0.58
CA SER A 102 15.37 19.20 -1.13
C SER A 102 14.81 18.30 -2.23
N PRO A 103 15.64 17.67 -3.08
CA PRO A 103 15.17 16.72 -4.07
C PRO A 103 14.49 15.51 -3.40
N VAL A 104 13.19 15.35 -3.67
CA VAL A 104 12.35 14.28 -3.12
C VAL A 104 11.68 13.47 -4.23
N PHE A 105 11.63 12.17 -4.03
CA PHE A 105 10.92 11.23 -4.90
C PHE A 105 10.05 10.26 -4.09
N VAL A 106 9.04 9.70 -4.74
CA VAL A 106 8.13 8.70 -4.16
C VAL A 106 8.12 7.47 -5.05
N LEU A 107 8.34 6.31 -4.46
CA LEU A 107 8.25 5.01 -5.10
C LEU A 107 7.01 4.26 -4.63
N ASN A 108 6.42 3.48 -5.54
CA ASN A 108 5.43 2.47 -5.16
C ASN A 108 6.11 1.22 -4.57
N SER A 109 5.32 0.22 -4.17
CA SER A 109 5.80 -1.06 -3.63
C SER A 109 6.59 -1.92 -4.62
N ARG A 110 6.63 -1.55 -5.91
CA ARG A 110 7.47 -2.17 -6.94
C ARG A 110 8.80 -1.44 -7.15
N GLY A 111 9.04 -0.36 -6.41
CA GLY A 111 10.21 0.50 -6.59
C GLY A 111 10.11 1.43 -7.79
N GLU A 112 8.93 1.56 -8.41
CA GLU A 112 8.73 2.43 -9.57
C GLU A 112 8.47 3.87 -9.10
N LEU A 113 9.12 4.83 -9.76
CA LEU A 113 8.93 6.25 -9.50
C LEU A 113 7.50 6.68 -9.85
N CYS A 114 6.76 7.14 -8.85
CA CYS A 114 5.35 7.53 -8.99
C CYS A 114 5.09 9.02 -8.73
N ASP A 115 6.01 9.71 -8.06
CA ASP A 115 5.95 11.15 -7.83
C ASP A 115 7.34 11.72 -7.52
N TYR A 116 7.54 13.01 -7.73
CA TYR A 116 8.75 13.75 -7.34
C TYR A 116 8.47 15.26 -7.33
N ASN A 117 9.30 16.03 -6.62
CA ASN A 117 9.15 17.49 -6.54
C ASN A 117 10.02 18.24 -7.57
N ASP A 118 9.85 19.56 -7.64
CA ASP A 118 10.57 20.41 -8.60
C ASP A 118 12.10 20.39 -8.38
N GLU A 119 12.55 20.25 -7.13
CA GLU A 119 13.98 20.14 -6.82
C GLU A 119 14.58 18.82 -7.33
N MET A 120 13.81 17.74 -7.31
CA MET A 120 14.18 16.49 -7.96
C MET A 120 14.21 16.64 -9.48
N ALA A 121 13.24 17.34 -10.07
CA ALA A 121 13.25 17.64 -11.50
C ALA A 121 14.48 18.47 -11.90
N HIS A 122 14.86 19.45 -11.08
CA HIS A 122 16.07 20.24 -11.27
C HIS A 122 17.34 19.38 -11.14
N PHE A 123 17.43 18.55 -10.11
CA PHE A 123 18.53 17.61 -9.91
C PHE A 123 18.71 16.69 -11.12
N ILE A 124 17.62 16.09 -11.64
CA ILE A 124 17.65 15.24 -12.84
C ILE A 124 18.18 16.02 -14.04
N ARG A 125 17.67 17.25 -14.26
CA ARG A 125 18.09 18.09 -15.39
C ARG A 125 19.58 18.41 -15.34
N VAL A 126 20.11 18.75 -14.18
CA VAL A 126 21.55 19.05 -14.00
C VAL A 126 22.38 17.77 -14.16
N ALA A 127 21.95 16.66 -13.56
CA ALA A 127 22.66 15.38 -13.62
C ALA A 127 22.81 14.83 -15.05
N PHE A 128 21.87 15.16 -15.94
CA PHE A 128 21.88 14.72 -17.34
C PHE A 128 22.00 15.88 -18.35
N GLU A 129 22.49 17.05 -17.92
CA GLU A 129 22.65 18.21 -18.79
C GLU A 129 23.57 17.90 -19.98
N GLY A 130 23.26 18.47 -21.15
CA GLY A 130 24.04 18.27 -22.38
C GLY A 130 23.79 16.95 -23.09
N ARG A 131 22.84 16.13 -22.62
CA ARG A 131 22.45 14.87 -23.30
C ARG A 131 21.23 15.10 -24.21
N PRO A 132 21.18 14.45 -25.38
CA PRO A 132 20.02 14.53 -26.25
C PRO A 132 18.79 13.96 -25.53
N ALA A 133 17.70 14.73 -25.51
CA ALA A 133 16.47 14.28 -24.89
C ALA A 133 15.84 13.17 -25.77
N ASN A 134 15.77 11.95 -25.24
CA ASN A 134 14.99 10.89 -25.84
C ASN A 134 13.58 10.90 -25.24
N PRO A 135 12.54 11.21 -26.02
CA PRO A 135 11.17 11.33 -25.50
C PRO A 135 10.58 9.98 -25.02
N THR A 136 11.24 8.86 -25.34
CA THR A 136 10.84 7.52 -24.90
C THR A 136 11.67 6.97 -23.74
N ALA A 137 12.79 7.62 -23.40
CA ALA A 137 13.65 7.19 -22.30
C ALA A 137 12.93 7.40 -20.97
N LYS A 138 12.84 6.32 -20.19
CA LYS A 138 12.29 6.35 -18.84
C LYS A 138 13.40 6.61 -17.84
N LEU A 139 13.07 7.41 -16.83
CA LEU A 139 13.91 7.55 -15.65
C LEU A 139 13.75 6.30 -14.79
N GLU A 140 14.85 5.61 -14.54
CA GLU A 140 14.88 4.41 -13.72
C GLU A 140 15.74 4.64 -12.48
N LEU A 141 15.27 4.13 -11.34
CA LEU A 141 15.98 4.21 -10.07
C LEU A 141 16.27 2.79 -9.60
N GLN A 142 17.55 2.49 -9.42
CA GLN A 142 18.01 1.18 -8.96
C GLN A 142 18.74 1.32 -7.63
N PHE A 143 18.39 0.50 -6.65
CA PHE A 143 19.07 0.49 -5.36
C PHE A 143 20.23 -0.50 -5.36
N ALA A 144 21.30 -0.17 -4.64
CA ALA A 144 22.43 -1.08 -4.45
C ALA A 144 22.09 -2.36 -3.67
N ARG A 145 20.97 -2.34 -2.94
CA ARG A 145 20.43 -3.49 -2.19
C ARG A 145 18.99 -3.77 -2.67
N PRO A 146 18.51 -5.03 -2.62
CA PRO A 146 17.14 -5.34 -2.99
C PRO A 146 16.12 -4.54 -2.18
N LEU A 147 15.06 -4.06 -2.84
CA LEU A 147 14.02 -3.24 -2.22
C LEU A 147 13.40 -3.91 -0.99
N ALA A 148 13.12 -5.21 -1.06
CA ALA A 148 12.55 -5.98 0.04
C ALA A 148 13.43 -5.95 1.32
N VAL A 149 14.76 -5.89 1.17
CA VAL A 149 15.68 -5.78 2.31
C VAL A 149 15.59 -4.41 2.96
N ILE A 150 15.48 -3.36 2.14
CA ILE A 150 15.31 -1.98 2.61
C ILE A 150 13.96 -1.83 3.32
N GLU A 151 12.88 -2.39 2.76
CA GLU A 151 11.55 -2.37 3.36
C GLU A 151 11.54 -3.07 4.72
N GLN A 152 12.19 -4.23 4.83
CA GLN A 152 12.35 -4.94 6.11
C GLN A 152 13.14 -4.12 7.13
N GLU A 153 14.24 -3.47 6.73
CA GLU A 153 15.02 -2.59 7.61
C GLU A 153 14.16 -1.44 8.15
N LEU A 154 13.36 -0.80 7.29
CA LEU A 154 12.44 0.26 7.67
C LEU A 154 11.32 -0.23 8.59
N GLU A 155 10.90 -1.49 8.44
CA GLU A 155 9.95 -2.12 9.36
C GLU A 155 10.56 -2.34 10.74
N ASP A 156 11.73 -2.97 10.80
CA ASP A 156 12.43 -3.33 12.02
C ASP A 156 12.81 -2.07 12.83
N ALA A 157 13.26 -1.03 12.13
CA ALA A 157 13.63 0.26 12.71
C ALA A 157 12.43 1.15 13.10
N ARG A 158 11.19 0.62 13.03
CA ARG A 158 9.93 1.32 13.40
C ARG A 158 9.77 2.69 12.74
N GLY A 159 10.14 2.81 11.47
CA GLY A 159 9.97 4.04 10.69
C GLY A 159 11.14 5.03 10.78
N ALA A 160 12.26 4.66 11.41
CA ALA A 160 13.50 5.42 11.25
C ALA A 160 13.96 5.38 9.77
N PRO A 161 14.45 6.49 9.19
CA PRO A 161 14.88 6.50 7.80
C PRO A 161 16.10 5.59 7.55
N ALA A 162 16.08 4.85 6.45
CA ALA A 162 17.19 4.02 6.00
C ALA A 162 18.05 4.79 4.99
N LEU A 163 19.38 4.75 5.16
CA LEU A 163 20.30 5.35 4.21
C LEU A 163 20.65 4.33 3.12
N VAL A 164 20.44 4.70 1.86
CA VAL A 164 20.64 3.82 0.72
C VAL A 164 21.47 4.49 -0.38
N ASN A 165 22.28 3.69 -1.05
CA ASN A 165 22.92 4.07 -2.30
C ASN A 165 21.98 3.67 -3.44
N PHE A 166 21.87 4.53 -4.44
CA PHE A 166 21.07 4.28 -5.64
C PHE A 166 21.83 4.73 -6.88
N SER A 167 21.35 4.27 -8.03
CA SER A 167 21.76 4.69 -9.35
C SER A 167 20.54 5.21 -10.09
N LEU A 168 20.64 6.42 -10.63
CA LEU A 168 19.62 7.01 -11.48
C LEU A 168 20.05 6.80 -12.93
N SER A 169 19.20 6.17 -13.72
CA SER A 169 19.46 5.94 -15.14
C SER A 169 18.45 6.65 -16.03
N TYR A 170 18.97 7.31 -17.06
CA TYR A 170 18.19 7.98 -18.10
C TYR A 170 18.93 7.87 -19.43
N ASP A 171 18.29 7.26 -20.44
CA ASP A 171 18.86 7.11 -21.79
C ASP A 171 20.29 6.50 -21.81
N GLY A 172 20.49 5.45 -21.01
CA GLY A 172 21.79 4.76 -20.86
C GLY A 172 22.84 5.49 -20.02
N ALA A 173 22.59 6.75 -19.65
CA ALA A 173 23.36 7.46 -18.65
C ALA A 173 23.08 6.89 -17.26
N ILE A 174 24.10 6.78 -16.41
CA ILE A 174 23.94 6.36 -15.01
C ILE A 174 24.62 7.38 -14.11
N VAL A 175 23.89 7.86 -13.11
CA VAL A 175 24.37 8.79 -12.09
C VAL A 175 24.17 8.14 -10.72
N PRO A 176 25.25 7.83 -9.97
CA PRO A 176 25.13 7.31 -8.62
C PRO A 176 24.68 8.40 -7.65
N GLY A 177 23.96 8.01 -6.61
CA GLY A 177 23.46 8.92 -5.59
C GLY A 177 23.23 8.22 -4.25
N ARG A 178 22.91 9.04 -3.24
CA ARG A 178 22.55 8.58 -1.89
C ARG A 178 21.22 9.18 -1.50
N ALA A 179 20.36 8.39 -0.89
CA ALA A 179 19.06 8.85 -0.43
C ALA A 179 18.77 8.33 0.98
N ARG A 180 18.04 9.12 1.77
CA ARG A 180 17.35 8.63 2.95
C ARG A 180 15.94 8.23 2.55
N LEU A 181 15.60 6.98 2.77
CA LEU A 181 14.27 6.44 2.51
C LEU A 181 13.48 6.37 3.81
N THR A 182 12.19 6.70 3.72
CA THR A 182 11.21 6.43 4.77
C THR A 182 9.93 5.90 4.14
N VAL A 183 9.02 5.38 4.95
CA VAL A 183 7.72 4.86 4.50
C VAL A 183 6.60 5.79 4.91
N THR A 184 5.63 5.96 4.02
CA THR A 184 4.42 6.73 4.31
C THR A 184 3.24 5.81 4.54
N GLY A 185 2.40 6.19 5.50
CA GLY A 185 1.19 5.46 5.85
C GLY A 185 1.41 4.38 6.92
N PRO A 186 0.33 3.88 7.54
CA PRO A 186 0.40 2.82 8.53
C PRO A 186 0.94 1.52 7.91
N ARG A 187 1.58 0.69 8.74
CA ARG A 187 2.30 -0.57 8.40
C ARG A 187 1.55 -1.59 7.51
N ARG A 188 0.29 -1.37 7.15
CA ARG A 188 -0.66 -2.42 6.70
C ARG A 188 -1.52 -2.04 5.50
N THR A 189 -1.29 -0.89 4.88
CA THR A 189 -2.03 -0.51 3.68
C THR A 189 -1.40 -1.16 2.45
N MET A 190 -2.21 -1.58 1.46
CA MET A 190 -1.73 -2.12 0.17
C MET A 190 -0.91 -1.08 -0.61
N MET A 191 -0.97 0.19 -0.22
CA MET A 191 -0.38 1.32 -0.92
C MET A 191 0.80 1.93 -0.18
N ARG A 192 1.53 1.14 0.63
CA ARG A 192 2.78 1.60 1.24
C ARG A 192 3.71 2.15 0.15
N ARG A 193 4.17 3.37 0.35
CA ARG A 193 5.11 4.04 -0.54
C ARG A 193 6.40 4.35 0.19
N LEU A 194 7.48 4.37 -0.57
CA LEU A 194 8.78 4.81 -0.09
C LEU A 194 8.99 6.24 -0.55
N VAL A 195 9.34 7.11 0.38
CA VAL A 195 9.73 8.48 0.09
C VAL A 195 11.23 8.58 0.26
N GLY A 196 11.91 9.05 -0.77
CA GLY A 196 13.35 9.25 -0.76
C GLY A 196 13.73 10.71 -0.82
N PHE A 197 14.64 11.10 0.07
CA PHE A 197 15.28 12.41 0.09
C PHE A 197 16.72 12.26 -0.36
N ILE A 198 17.11 12.88 -1.47
CA ILE A 198 18.50 12.83 -1.95
C ILE A 198 19.40 13.58 -0.96
N GLN A 199 20.53 12.96 -0.64
CA GLN A 199 21.62 13.60 0.08
C GLN A 199 22.61 14.16 -0.93
N GLN A 200 22.79 15.47 -0.90
CA GLN A 200 23.91 16.14 -1.55
C GLN A 200 25.18 15.99 -0.71
#